data_AF-A0A8T4JBU6-F1
#
_entry.id   AF-A0A8T4JBU6-F1
#
_cell.length_a   1.000
_cell.length_b   1.000
_cell.length_c   1.000
_cell.angle_alpha   90.00
_cell.angle_beta   90.00
_cell.angle_gamma   90.00
#
_symmetry.space_group_name_H-M   'P 1'
#
loop_
_entity.id
_entity.type
_entity.pdbx_description
1 polymer ?
#
loop_
_entity_poly.entity_id
_entity_poly.type
_entity_poly.pdbx_seq_one_letter_code
_entity_poly.pdbx_strand_id
1 'polypeptide(L)'
;MVDKKQIDKWLAEGTITQEQANKMLTDSSVEEGEQKSNKFIAIIAVIGAVLIFVGFAWIIAKNWHQIPTIIKLFILIGSTIVAFVTGVLARQRNHEGVGKSLITLGALLYILSLFLISQIYHLATSTQHYAWILFFAWTIILATAYFLDSKENLFVAMLTFFPWVLTQYFASVEGLRSSEGFIFSFILIFLGAGALLFGMAALHRSLKHQFTNLYRYWTVFYFLLIFYLLSFQSFLPLLSEFSFEGGAISFFLIVFVLLCFFGFLIGALFSVNRKPDSLKEIGAFIVVLAIIFLLILATKAGEGKMGRCYGISCYDLKTTAECEPGLGDLNCDWINNRCIGLSCSNYRSEEDCTASDARLTCSWANNSWGRNSCLESAPTLPNTNNDFVRPVNENGLGKSTYEICRPYSNHKEECLEQELCRWNPSSGFDSFGEEYPTSLWLLWILNNILFVAFTVLILWYGQRVGSTHIVNLALFAFVLEIISRYIGFWMDLSGYVAFSMLAIVGGLLLIGLAWFLPKWRRKILEKTRNAGE
;
A
#
# COMPACT_ATOMS: atom_id res chain seq x y z
N MET A 1 14.83 -42.43 -2.75
CA MET A 1 16.19 -41.99 -3.09
C MET A 1 17.07 -42.11 -1.87
N VAL A 2 17.98 -43.08 -1.89
CA VAL A 2 19.00 -43.27 -0.85
C VAL A 2 20.23 -42.46 -1.29
N ASP A 3 20.73 -41.57 -0.44
CA ASP A 3 21.90 -40.75 -0.77
C ASP A 3 23.15 -41.64 -0.86
N LYS A 4 24.04 -41.37 -1.82
CA LYS A 4 25.30 -42.09 -2.02
C LYS A 4 26.13 -42.15 -0.74
N LYS A 5 26.14 -41.05 0.04
CA LYS A 5 26.79 -40.99 1.36
C LYS A 5 26.19 -41.96 2.38
N GLN A 6 24.91 -42.27 2.27
CA GLN A 6 24.20 -43.18 3.16
C GLN A 6 24.49 -44.64 2.80
N ILE A 7 24.61 -44.94 1.50
CA ILE A 7 25.05 -46.24 0.99
C ILE A 7 26.51 -46.51 1.40
N ASP A 8 27.40 -45.53 1.21
CA ASP A 8 28.82 -45.63 1.60
C ASP A 8 28.97 -45.87 3.12
N LYS A 9 28.09 -45.25 3.93
CA LYS A 9 28.07 -45.45 5.38
C LYS A 9 27.62 -46.86 5.76
N TRP A 10 26.54 -47.38 5.16
CA TRP A 10 26.06 -48.74 5.44
C TRP A 10 27.03 -49.83 4.96
N LEU A 11 27.80 -49.52 3.92
CA LEU A 11 28.89 -50.36 3.43
C LEU A 11 30.06 -50.40 4.43
N ALA A 12 30.44 -49.24 4.98
CA ALA A 12 31.48 -49.14 6.01
C ALA A 12 31.08 -49.79 7.35
N GLU A 13 29.79 -49.77 7.68
CA GLU A 13 29.21 -50.43 8.86
C GLU A 13 29.01 -51.95 8.66
N GLY A 14 29.28 -52.49 7.47
CA GLY A 14 29.11 -53.92 7.15
C GLY A 14 27.65 -54.39 7.08
N THR A 15 26.70 -53.46 7.03
CA THR A 15 25.26 -53.74 6.99
C THR A 15 24.80 -54.26 5.62
N ILE A 16 25.54 -53.91 4.56
CA ILE A 16 25.29 -54.33 3.17
C ILE A 16 26.59 -54.80 2.52
N THR A 17 26.49 -55.73 1.57
CA THR A 17 27.66 -56.23 0.81
C THR A 17 28.04 -55.28 -0.33
N GLN A 18 29.28 -55.39 -0.83
CA GLN A 18 29.75 -54.61 -1.97
C GLN A 18 28.86 -54.77 -3.22
N GLU A 19 28.33 -55.97 -3.41
CA GLU A 19 27.44 -56.30 -4.52
C GLU A 19 26.06 -55.63 -4.37
N GLN A 20 25.52 -55.60 -3.14
CA GLN A 20 24.26 -54.91 -2.82
C GLN A 20 24.39 -53.40 -2.98
N ALA A 21 25.50 -52.80 -2.54
CA ALA A 21 25.73 -51.37 -2.68
C ALA A 21 25.88 -50.93 -4.15
N ASN A 22 26.61 -51.69 -4.96
CA ASN A 22 26.72 -51.40 -6.40
C ASN A 22 25.35 -51.46 -7.09
N LYS A 23 24.50 -52.43 -6.74
CA LYS A 23 23.14 -52.53 -7.27
C LYS A 23 22.28 -51.32 -6.84
N MET A 24 22.30 -50.96 -5.56
CA MET A 24 21.54 -49.81 -5.04
C MET A 24 21.98 -48.47 -5.64
N LEU A 25 23.29 -48.29 -5.90
CA LEU A 25 23.82 -47.09 -6.58
C LEU A 25 23.36 -47.02 -8.04
N THR A 26 23.34 -48.17 -8.72
CA THR A 26 22.89 -48.26 -10.11
C THR A 26 21.41 -47.92 -10.21
N ASP A 27 20.56 -48.57 -9.40
CA ASP A 27 19.10 -48.33 -9.39
C ASP A 27 18.77 -46.87 -9.01
N SER A 28 19.47 -46.30 -8.03
CA SER A 28 19.29 -44.89 -7.64
C SER A 28 19.69 -43.91 -8.75
N SER A 29 20.74 -44.22 -9.52
CA SER A 29 21.19 -43.37 -10.64
C SER A 29 20.23 -43.40 -11.83
N VAL A 30 19.61 -44.56 -12.09
CA VAL A 30 18.58 -44.71 -13.13
C VAL A 30 17.31 -43.97 -12.72
N GLU A 31 16.82 -44.13 -11.49
CA GLU A 31 15.66 -43.38 -10.98
C GLU A 31 15.89 -41.86 -10.96
N GLU A 32 17.09 -41.40 -10.60
CA GLU A 32 17.45 -39.98 -10.67
C GLU A 32 17.46 -39.46 -12.12
N GLY A 33 17.98 -40.26 -13.06
CA GLY A 33 17.98 -39.95 -14.49
C GLY A 33 16.57 -39.83 -15.05
N GLU A 34 15.70 -40.80 -14.74
CA GLU A 34 14.29 -40.80 -15.15
C GLU A 34 13.49 -39.66 -14.52
N GLN A 35 13.69 -39.37 -13.23
CA GLN A 35 13.03 -38.22 -12.59
C GLN A 35 13.49 -36.88 -13.15
N LYS A 36 14.80 -36.70 -13.40
CA LYS A 36 15.32 -35.46 -14.01
C LYS A 36 14.79 -35.29 -15.43
N SER A 37 14.76 -36.38 -16.22
CA SER A 37 14.18 -36.40 -17.56
C SER A 37 12.67 -36.06 -17.53
N ASN A 38 11.90 -36.70 -16.67
CA ASN A 38 10.46 -36.42 -16.52
C ASN A 38 10.18 -34.98 -16.06
N LYS A 39 10.99 -34.42 -15.16
CA LYS A 39 10.90 -33.00 -14.77
C LYS A 39 11.27 -32.07 -15.92
N PHE A 40 12.31 -32.38 -16.69
CA PHE A 40 12.71 -31.60 -17.86
C PHE A 40 11.65 -31.62 -18.96
N ILE A 41 11.08 -32.79 -19.26
CA ILE A 41 9.98 -32.97 -20.21
C ILE A 41 8.74 -32.19 -19.72
N ALA A 42 8.40 -32.27 -18.43
CA ALA A 42 7.30 -31.50 -17.86
C ALA A 42 7.51 -29.98 -17.98
N ILE A 43 8.74 -29.49 -17.75
CA ILE A 43 9.08 -28.07 -17.92
C ILE A 43 8.92 -27.66 -19.39
N ILE A 44 9.44 -28.43 -20.35
CA ILE A 44 9.27 -28.16 -21.78
C ILE A 44 7.79 -28.16 -22.17
N ALA A 45 7.01 -29.12 -21.67
CA ALA A 45 5.58 -29.21 -21.94
C ALA A 45 4.82 -28.00 -21.39
N VAL A 46 5.16 -27.53 -20.18
CA VAL A 46 4.58 -26.31 -19.60
C VAL A 46 4.97 -25.08 -20.42
N ILE A 47 6.24 -24.93 -20.82
CA ILE A 47 6.69 -23.81 -21.67
C ILE A 47 5.94 -23.84 -23.02
N GLY A 48 5.81 -25.00 -23.64
CA GLY A 48 5.05 -25.17 -24.89
C GLY A 48 3.58 -24.80 -24.73
N ALA A 49 2.92 -25.25 -23.66
CA ALA A 49 1.54 -24.90 -23.36
C ALA A 49 1.37 -23.38 -23.12
N VAL A 50 2.30 -22.75 -22.40
CA VAL A 50 2.31 -21.30 -22.17
C VAL A 50 2.50 -20.54 -23.48
N LEU A 51 3.42 -20.95 -24.34
CA LEU A 51 3.64 -20.31 -25.65
C LEU A 51 2.41 -20.43 -26.56
N ILE A 52 1.76 -21.59 -26.61
CA ILE A 52 0.51 -21.78 -27.36
C ILE A 52 -0.57 -20.85 -26.80
N PHE A 53 -0.76 -20.81 -25.48
CA PHE A 53 -1.72 -19.92 -24.83
C PHE A 53 -1.45 -18.45 -25.16
N VAL A 54 -0.20 -17.99 -25.03
CA VAL A 54 0.21 -16.62 -25.33
C VAL A 54 -0.01 -16.30 -26.81
N GLY A 55 0.32 -17.22 -27.72
CA GLY A 55 0.08 -17.06 -29.16
C GLY A 55 -1.41 -16.87 -29.48
N PHE A 56 -2.28 -17.72 -28.94
CA PHE A 56 -3.74 -17.58 -29.08
C PHE A 56 -4.25 -16.26 -28.48
N ALA A 57 -3.81 -15.91 -27.28
CA ALA A 57 -4.18 -14.66 -26.62
C ALA A 57 -3.74 -13.44 -27.46
N TRP A 58 -2.56 -13.48 -28.06
CA TRP A 58 -2.03 -12.40 -28.91
C TRP A 58 -2.84 -12.23 -30.20
N ILE A 59 -3.26 -13.33 -30.83
CA ILE A 59 -4.13 -13.29 -32.03
C ILE A 59 -5.47 -12.65 -31.69
N ILE A 60 -6.08 -13.04 -30.56
CA ILE A 60 -7.34 -12.46 -30.07
C ILE A 60 -7.14 -10.97 -29.76
N ALA A 61 -6.06 -10.60 -29.10
CA ALA A 61 -5.74 -9.21 -28.75
C ALA A 61 -5.54 -8.34 -29.99
N LYS A 62 -4.78 -8.82 -30.99
CA LYS A 62 -4.54 -8.09 -32.24
C LYS A 62 -5.83 -7.87 -33.03
N ASN A 63 -6.73 -8.85 -33.05
CA ASN A 63 -8.00 -8.76 -33.75
C ASN A 63 -9.14 -8.23 -32.86
N TRP A 64 -8.86 -7.80 -31.63
CA TRP A 64 -9.86 -7.45 -30.64
C TRP A 64 -10.82 -6.37 -31.16
N HIS A 65 -10.34 -5.39 -31.92
CA HIS A 65 -11.18 -4.34 -32.48
C HIS A 65 -12.19 -4.85 -33.53
N GLN A 66 -11.87 -5.94 -34.25
CA GLN A 66 -12.74 -6.51 -35.29
C GLN A 66 -13.80 -7.46 -34.72
N ILE A 67 -13.62 -7.97 -33.50
CA ILE A 67 -14.55 -8.90 -32.87
C ILE A 67 -15.81 -8.14 -32.40
N PRO A 68 -17.02 -8.55 -32.82
CA PRO A 68 -18.28 -7.97 -32.34
C PRO A 68 -18.40 -8.02 -30.81
N THR A 69 -19.00 -6.99 -30.23
CA THR A 69 -19.18 -6.87 -28.77
C THR A 69 -19.82 -8.09 -28.13
N ILE A 70 -20.84 -8.67 -28.75
CA ILE A 70 -21.53 -9.84 -28.22
C ILE A 70 -20.60 -11.07 -28.12
N ILE A 71 -19.70 -11.26 -29.08
CA ILE A 71 -18.75 -12.38 -29.08
C ILE A 71 -17.71 -12.18 -27.97
N LYS A 72 -17.24 -10.94 -27.76
CA LYS A 72 -16.36 -10.63 -26.62
C LYS A 72 -17.01 -11.01 -25.29
N LEU A 73 -18.29 -10.69 -25.10
CA LEU A 73 -19.02 -11.07 -23.89
C LEU A 73 -19.09 -12.58 -23.71
N PHE A 74 -19.42 -13.33 -24.77
CA PHE A 74 -19.43 -14.79 -24.71
C PHE A 74 -18.06 -15.39 -24.37
N ILE A 75 -16.96 -14.82 -24.89
CA ILE A 75 -15.60 -15.28 -24.57
C ILE A 75 -15.30 -15.03 -23.08
N LEU A 76 -15.58 -13.84 -22.57
CA LEU A 76 -15.28 -13.46 -21.18
C LEU A 76 -16.12 -14.25 -20.17
N ILE A 77 -17.45 -14.25 -20.35
CA ILE A 77 -18.37 -14.97 -19.47
C ILE A 77 -18.18 -16.49 -19.62
N GLY A 78 -18.07 -16.98 -20.86
CA GLY A 78 -17.90 -18.39 -21.16
C GLY A 78 -16.62 -18.97 -20.58
N SER A 79 -15.47 -18.29 -20.74
CA SER A 79 -14.20 -18.76 -20.17
C SER A 79 -14.24 -18.81 -18.64
N THR A 80 -14.89 -17.84 -18.00
CA THR A 80 -15.08 -17.81 -16.54
C THR A 80 -15.92 -19.00 -16.06
N ILE A 81 -17.08 -19.25 -16.69
CA ILE A 81 -17.97 -20.36 -16.35
C ILE A 81 -17.26 -21.69 -16.59
N VAL A 82 -16.59 -21.86 -17.74
CA VAL A 82 -15.85 -23.08 -18.08
C VAL A 82 -14.78 -23.36 -17.04
N ALA A 83 -14.02 -22.36 -16.60
CA ALA A 83 -12.99 -22.53 -15.58
C ALA A 83 -13.58 -23.02 -14.23
N PHE A 84 -14.66 -22.40 -13.76
CA PHE A 84 -15.32 -22.85 -12.52
C PHE A 84 -15.90 -24.27 -12.65
N VAL A 85 -16.65 -24.54 -13.72
CA VAL A 85 -17.30 -25.85 -13.94
C VAL A 85 -16.25 -26.96 -14.08
N THR A 86 -15.24 -26.76 -14.92
CA THR A 86 -14.17 -27.75 -15.10
C THR A 86 -13.35 -27.94 -13.82
N GLY A 87 -13.15 -26.89 -13.03
CA GLY A 87 -12.49 -27.00 -11.73
C GLY A 87 -13.27 -27.82 -10.71
N VAL A 88 -14.59 -27.63 -10.63
CA VAL A 88 -15.46 -28.46 -9.78
C VAL A 88 -15.48 -29.92 -10.26
N LEU A 89 -15.62 -30.15 -11.56
CA LEU A 89 -15.59 -31.50 -12.14
C LEU A 89 -14.24 -32.20 -11.93
N ALA A 90 -13.11 -31.48 -12.07
CA ALA A 90 -11.79 -32.03 -11.81
C ALA A 90 -11.63 -32.45 -10.33
N ARG A 91 -12.18 -31.66 -9.40
CA ARG A 91 -12.20 -32.02 -7.97
C ARG A 91 -13.05 -33.27 -7.70
N GLN A 92 -14.20 -33.41 -8.37
CA GLN A 92 -15.05 -34.62 -8.28
C GLN A 92 -14.38 -35.87 -8.85
N ARG A 93 -13.47 -35.72 -9.84
CA ARG A 93 -12.69 -36.82 -10.43
C ARG A 93 -11.37 -37.12 -9.69
N ASN A 94 -11.27 -36.75 -8.41
CA ASN A 94 -10.06 -36.94 -7.57
C ASN A 94 -8.81 -36.19 -8.03
N HIS A 95 -8.92 -35.21 -8.94
CA HIS A 95 -7.81 -34.34 -9.34
C HIS A 95 -7.85 -33.02 -8.56
N GLU A 96 -7.66 -33.09 -7.23
CA GLU A 96 -7.85 -31.95 -6.33
C GLU A 96 -6.96 -30.75 -6.65
N GLY A 97 -5.68 -30.98 -7.02
CA GLY A 97 -4.75 -29.90 -7.38
C GLY A 97 -5.17 -29.13 -8.64
N VAL A 98 -5.63 -29.86 -9.67
CA VAL A 98 -6.15 -29.27 -10.91
C VAL A 98 -7.45 -28.53 -10.64
N GLY A 99 -8.34 -29.12 -9.83
CA GLY A 99 -9.60 -28.51 -9.43
C GLY A 99 -9.40 -27.17 -8.71
N LYS A 100 -8.51 -27.11 -7.72
CA LYS A 100 -8.15 -25.86 -7.02
C LYS A 100 -7.64 -24.81 -7.99
N SER A 101 -6.71 -25.18 -8.86
CA SER A 101 -6.09 -24.26 -9.83
C SER A 101 -7.12 -23.67 -10.80
N LEU A 102 -8.03 -24.50 -11.33
CA LEU A 102 -9.09 -24.07 -12.24
C LEU A 102 -10.16 -23.20 -11.56
N ILE A 103 -10.52 -23.51 -10.30
CA ILE A 103 -11.43 -22.67 -9.51
C ILE A 103 -10.81 -21.29 -9.24
N THR A 104 -9.51 -21.24 -8.93
CA THR A 104 -8.78 -19.97 -8.77
C THR A 104 -8.65 -19.23 -10.09
N LEU A 105 -8.39 -19.93 -11.20
CA LEU A 105 -8.40 -19.33 -12.53
C LEU A 105 -9.77 -18.72 -12.84
N GLY A 106 -10.87 -19.40 -12.50
CA GLY A 106 -12.22 -18.87 -12.63
C GLY A 106 -12.42 -17.55 -11.86
N ALA A 107 -11.92 -17.47 -10.61
CA ALA A 107 -11.97 -16.23 -9.84
C ALA A 107 -11.17 -15.09 -10.50
N LEU A 108 -9.97 -15.35 -11.00
CA LEU A 108 -9.14 -14.34 -11.68
C LEU A 108 -9.75 -13.89 -13.01
N LEU A 109 -10.28 -14.84 -13.80
CA LEU A 109 -10.99 -14.55 -15.05
C LEU A 109 -12.27 -13.75 -14.80
N TYR A 110 -12.95 -13.97 -13.67
CA TYR A 110 -14.12 -13.17 -13.29
C TYR A 110 -13.74 -11.71 -13.02
N ILE A 111 -12.69 -11.46 -12.23
CA ILE A 111 -12.18 -10.09 -12.00
C ILE A 111 -11.84 -9.45 -13.35
N LEU A 112 -11.03 -10.13 -14.16
CA LEU A 112 -10.60 -9.64 -15.47
C LEU A 112 -11.79 -9.32 -16.38
N SER A 113 -12.78 -10.21 -16.42
CA SER A 113 -13.98 -10.04 -17.24
C SER A 113 -14.76 -8.80 -16.84
N LEU A 114 -14.93 -8.52 -15.55
CA LEU A 114 -15.64 -7.31 -15.11
C LEU A 114 -14.96 -6.01 -15.61
N PHE A 115 -13.63 -5.93 -15.50
CA PHE A 115 -12.88 -4.76 -15.99
C PHE A 115 -12.92 -4.65 -17.52
N LEU A 116 -12.79 -5.75 -18.25
CA LEU A 116 -12.84 -5.73 -19.71
C LEU A 116 -14.23 -5.38 -20.24
N ILE A 117 -15.29 -5.90 -19.62
CA ILE A 117 -16.67 -5.53 -19.96
C ILE A 117 -16.89 -4.04 -19.73
N SER A 118 -16.43 -3.51 -18.59
CA SER A 118 -16.46 -2.08 -18.31
C SER A 118 -15.75 -1.26 -19.39
N GLN A 119 -14.60 -1.72 -19.87
CA GLN A 119 -13.84 -1.03 -20.92
C GLN A 119 -14.56 -1.06 -22.27
N ILE A 120 -15.14 -2.20 -22.65
CA ILE A 120 -15.88 -2.39 -23.92
C ILE A 120 -17.05 -1.40 -24.02
N TYR A 121 -17.73 -1.14 -22.90
CA TYR A 121 -18.87 -0.23 -22.83
C TYR A 121 -18.49 1.19 -22.41
N HIS A 122 -17.20 1.52 -22.30
CA HIS A 122 -16.71 2.83 -21.88
C HIS A 122 -17.33 3.34 -20.55
N LEU A 123 -17.61 2.43 -19.61
CA LEU A 123 -18.26 2.77 -18.32
C LEU A 123 -17.29 3.41 -17.31
N ALA A 124 -15.99 3.46 -17.64
CA ALA A 124 -14.92 4.01 -16.81
C ALA A 124 -14.98 5.55 -16.73
N THR A 125 -15.98 6.08 -16.01
CA THR A 125 -16.26 7.52 -15.95
C THR A 125 -15.87 8.17 -14.62
N SER A 126 -15.70 7.39 -13.55
CA SER A 126 -15.41 7.91 -12.20
C SER A 126 -14.69 6.89 -11.32
N THR A 127 -14.06 7.36 -10.24
CA THR A 127 -13.47 6.51 -9.20
C THR A 127 -14.53 5.60 -8.54
N GLN A 128 -15.74 6.12 -8.36
CA GLN A 128 -16.87 5.38 -7.78
C GLN A 128 -17.27 4.15 -8.63
N HIS A 129 -17.17 4.26 -9.96
CA HIS A 129 -17.44 3.13 -10.86
C HIS A 129 -16.47 1.97 -10.62
N TYR A 130 -15.17 2.25 -10.50
CA TYR A 130 -14.17 1.21 -10.20
C TYR A 130 -14.37 0.58 -8.82
N ALA A 131 -14.80 1.36 -7.83
CA ALA A 131 -15.16 0.83 -6.51
C ALA A 131 -16.31 -0.18 -6.61
N TRP A 132 -17.36 0.10 -7.39
CA TRP A 132 -18.47 -0.85 -7.59
C TRP A 132 -18.03 -2.14 -8.29
N ILE A 133 -17.18 -2.07 -9.30
CA ILE A 133 -16.64 -3.27 -9.97
C ILE A 133 -15.88 -4.15 -8.98
N LEU A 134 -14.99 -3.55 -8.17
CA LEU A 134 -14.22 -4.28 -7.17
C LEU A 134 -15.11 -4.85 -6.06
N PHE A 135 -16.20 -4.17 -5.69
CA PHE A 135 -17.20 -4.69 -4.76
C PHE A 135 -17.87 -5.97 -5.27
N PHE A 136 -18.36 -5.94 -6.51
CA PHE A 136 -19.00 -7.11 -7.13
C PHE A 136 -18.00 -8.24 -7.35
N ALA A 137 -16.77 -7.91 -7.75
CA ALA A 137 -15.67 -8.87 -7.83
C ALA A 137 -15.45 -9.57 -6.49
N TRP A 138 -15.26 -8.79 -5.42
CA TRP A 138 -15.01 -9.31 -4.08
C TRP A 138 -16.17 -10.18 -3.56
N THR A 139 -17.41 -9.72 -3.67
CA THR A 139 -18.59 -10.44 -3.13
C THR A 139 -18.78 -11.81 -3.76
N ILE A 140 -18.70 -11.91 -5.09
CA ILE A 140 -18.85 -13.19 -5.79
C ILE A 140 -17.67 -14.12 -5.50
N ILE A 141 -16.43 -13.61 -5.49
CA ILE A 141 -15.26 -14.46 -5.21
C ILE A 141 -15.30 -14.97 -3.76
N LEU A 142 -15.69 -14.11 -2.81
CA LEU A 142 -15.91 -14.52 -1.43
C LEU A 142 -17.00 -15.60 -1.35
N ALA A 143 -18.13 -15.40 -2.04
CA ALA A 143 -19.19 -16.40 -2.09
C ALA A 143 -18.68 -17.75 -2.64
N THR A 144 -17.97 -17.74 -3.77
CA THR A 144 -17.39 -18.98 -4.34
C THR A 144 -16.38 -19.64 -3.41
N ALA A 145 -15.62 -18.85 -2.63
CA ALA A 145 -14.68 -19.41 -1.66
C ALA A 145 -15.40 -20.22 -0.58
N TYR A 146 -16.51 -19.71 -0.04
CA TYR A 146 -17.32 -20.40 0.96
C TYR A 146 -18.14 -21.56 0.37
N PHE A 147 -18.78 -21.37 -0.78
CA PHE A 147 -19.59 -22.43 -1.41
C PHE A 147 -18.77 -23.60 -1.91
N LEU A 148 -17.57 -23.34 -2.44
CA LEU A 148 -16.67 -24.37 -2.97
C LEU A 148 -15.61 -24.81 -1.94
N ASP A 149 -15.64 -24.27 -0.72
CA ASP A 149 -14.65 -24.53 0.34
C ASP A 149 -13.20 -24.45 -0.18
N SER A 150 -12.88 -23.36 -0.88
CA SER A 150 -11.56 -23.10 -1.49
C SER A 150 -10.82 -21.99 -0.75
N LYS A 151 -9.65 -22.34 -0.20
CA LYS A 151 -8.76 -21.40 0.49
C LYS A 151 -8.11 -20.43 -0.48
N GLU A 152 -7.85 -20.89 -1.69
CA GLU A 152 -7.21 -20.13 -2.76
C GLU A 152 -8.13 -19.00 -3.22
N ASN A 153 -9.42 -19.28 -3.42
CA ASN A 153 -10.40 -18.23 -3.72
C ASN A 153 -10.59 -17.27 -2.56
N LEU A 154 -10.55 -17.75 -1.31
CA LEU A 154 -10.59 -16.86 -0.16
C LEU A 154 -9.38 -15.92 -0.15
N PHE A 155 -8.20 -16.40 -0.53
CA PHE A 155 -7.00 -15.56 -0.67
C PHE A 155 -7.18 -14.49 -1.76
N VAL A 156 -7.73 -14.85 -2.92
CA VAL A 156 -8.06 -13.88 -3.98
C VAL A 156 -9.11 -12.86 -3.52
N ALA A 157 -10.13 -13.30 -2.76
CA ALA A 157 -11.11 -12.39 -2.17
C ALA A 157 -10.43 -11.39 -1.22
N MET A 158 -9.52 -11.83 -0.36
CA MET A 158 -8.78 -10.94 0.53
C MET A 158 -7.90 -9.95 -0.25
N LEU A 159 -7.25 -10.39 -1.34
CA LEU A 159 -6.49 -9.50 -2.22
C LEU A 159 -7.37 -8.47 -2.94
N THR A 160 -8.64 -8.78 -3.20
CA THR A 160 -9.59 -7.87 -3.87
C THR A 160 -10.24 -6.91 -2.88
N PHE A 161 -10.42 -7.32 -1.62
CA PHE A 161 -11.07 -6.53 -0.58
C PHE A 161 -10.35 -5.19 -0.31
N PHE A 162 -9.02 -5.18 -0.27
CA PHE A 162 -8.27 -3.94 0.03
C PHE A 162 -8.33 -2.91 -1.09
N PRO A 163 -8.01 -3.26 -2.35
CA PRO A 163 -8.23 -2.36 -3.48
C PRO A 163 -9.66 -1.81 -3.52
N TRP A 164 -10.67 -2.64 -3.21
CA TRP A 164 -12.05 -2.19 -3.11
C TRP A 164 -12.23 -1.10 -2.05
N VAL A 165 -11.88 -1.37 -0.79
CA VAL A 165 -12.08 -0.40 0.32
C VAL A 165 -11.32 0.90 0.05
N LEU A 166 -10.09 0.82 -0.45
CA LEU A 166 -9.28 2.00 -0.74
C LEU A 166 -9.90 2.82 -1.87
N THR A 167 -10.31 2.19 -2.98
CA THR A 167 -10.94 2.89 -4.10
C THR A 167 -12.27 3.51 -3.68
N GLN A 168 -13.05 2.82 -2.83
CA GLN A 168 -14.30 3.36 -2.29
C GLN A 168 -14.05 4.53 -1.34
N TYR A 169 -13.00 4.48 -0.53
CA TYR A 169 -12.59 5.60 0.31
C TYR A 169 -12.18 6.80 -0.56
N PHE A 170 -11.33 6.60 -1.57
CA PHE A 170 -10.93 7.66 -2.51
C PHE A 170 -12.13 8.27 -3.23
N ALA A 171 -13.07 7.46 -3.72
CA ALA A 171 -14.31 7.95 -4.31
C ALA A 171 -15.15 8.79 -3.32
N SER A 172 -15.13 8.44 -2.03
CA SER A 172 -15.88 9.17 -0.98
C SER A 172 -15.27 10.51 -0.59
N VAL A 173 -13.97 10.70 -0.84
CA VAL A 173 -13.21 11.92 -0.49
C VAL A 173 -12.87 12.76 -1.71
N GLU A 174 -13.12 12.28 -2.93
CA GLU A 174 -12.83 12.99 -4.19
C GLU A 174 -13.46 14.40 -4.24
N GLY A 175 -14.60 14.59 -3.56
CA GLY A 175 -15.26 15.90 -3.40
C GLY A 175 -15.00 16.64 -2.08
N LEU A 176 -14.29 16.02 -1.12
CA LEU A 176 -13.99 16.63 0.18
C LEU A 176 -12.72 17.48 0.07
N ARG A 177 -12.83 18.75 0.45
CA ARG A 177 -11.79 19.79 0.29
C ARG A 177 -10.56 19.65 1.18
N SER A 178 -10.64 18.81 2.21
CA SER A 178 -9.54 18.66 3.16
C SER A 178 -8.56 17.59 2.68
N SER A 179 -7.33 18.00 2.39
CA SER A 179 -6.20 17.09 2.20
C SER A 179 -5.63 16.57 3.52
N GLU A 180 -6.20 17.00 4.66
CA GLU A 180 -5.70 16.68 5.98
C GLU A 180 -6.25 15.32 6.44
N GLY A 181 -5.37 14.44 6.94
CA GLY A 181 -5.79 13.18 7.55
C GLY A 181 -5.99 11.97 6.62
N PHE A 182 -5.54 12.03 5.36
CA PHE A 182 -5.56 10.83 4.48
C PHE A 182 -4.88 9.63 5.14
N ILE A 183 -3.66 9.81 5.65
CA ILE A 183 -2.89 8.73 6.27
C ILE A 183 -3.59 8.19 7.52
N PHE A 184 -4.18 9.07 8.32
CA PHE A 184 -4.98 8.67 9.47
C PHE A 184 -6.16 7.78 9.05
N SER A 185 -6.87 8.16 7.98
CA SER A 185 -7.95 7.35 7.42
C SER A 185 -7.48 5.99 6.90
N PHE A 186 -6.32 5.93 6.22
CA PHE A 186 -5.70 4.66 5.83
C PHE A 186 -5.44 3.76 7.04
N ILE A 187 -4.86 4.30 8.11
CA ILE A 187 -4.60 3.54 9.33
C ILE A 187 -5.91 3.03 9.95
N LEU A 188 -6.96 3.85 10.00
CA LEU A 188 -8.27 3.42 10.48
C LEU A 188 -8.88 2.30 9.63
N ILE A 189 -8.71 2.35 8.30
CA ILE A 189 -9.14 1.28 7.39
C ILE A 189 -8.40 -0.03 7.73
N PHE A 190 -7.07 0.02 7.83
CA PHE A 190 -6.27 -1.17 8.14
C PHE A 190 -6.55 -1.71 9.55
N LEU A 191 -6.75 -0.82 10.53
CA LEU A 191 -7.07 -1.18 11.91
C LEU A 191 -8.45 -1.84 12.01
N GLY A 192 -9.46 -1.24 11.38
CA GLY A 192 -10.83 -1.77 11.30
C GLY A 192 -10.87 -3.12 10.57
N ALA A 193 -10.28 -3.19 9.38
CA ALA A 193 -10.19 -4.43 8.61
C ALA A 193 -9.43 -5.53 9.39
N GLY A 194 -8.32 -5.19 10.04
CA GLY A 194 -7.58 -6.11 10.90
C GLY A 194 -8.41 -6.63 12.07
N ALA A 195 -9.15 -5.77 12.75
CA ALA A 195 -10.06 -6.16 13.84
C ALA A 195 -11.19 -7.09 13.34
N LEU A 196 -11.81 -6.75 12.21
CA LEU A 196 -12.82 -7.60 11.57
C LEU A 196 -12.25 -8.99 11.26
N LEU A 197 -11.07 -9.06 10.63
CA LEU A 197 -10.45 -10.33 10.25
C LEU A 197 -10.02 -11.15 11.47
N PHE A 198 -9.61 -10.51 12.56
CA PHE A 198 -9.38 -11.20 13.82
C PHE A 198 -10.67 -11.82 14.37
N GLY A 199 -11.77 -11.06 14.36
CA GLY A 199 -13.10 -11.56 14.74
C GLY A 199 -13.54 -12.75 13.89
N MET A 200 -13.35 -12.66 12.57
CA MET A 200 -13.61 -13.77 11.65
C MET A 200 -12.70 -14.96 11.91
N ALA A 201 -11.41 -14.75 12.23
CA ALA A 201 -10.49 -15.83 12.59
C ALA A 201 -10.94 -16.55 13.88
N ALA A 202 -11.38 -15.79 14.90
CA ALA A 202 -11.90 -16.34 16.15
C ALA A 202 -13.18 -17.15 15.93
N LEU A 203 -14.11 -16.63 15.12
CA LEU A 203 -15.34 -17.31 14.73
C LEU A 203 -15.07 -18.62 13.98
N HIS A 204 -14.20 -18.60 12.96
CA HIS A 204 -13.89 -19.81 12.21
C HIS A 204 -13.12 -20.85 13.04
N ARG A 205 -12.30 -20.40 14.00
CA ARG A 205 -11.62 -21.29 14.95
C ARG A 205 -12.61 -22.01 15.86
N SER A 206 -13.66 -21.32 16.31
CA SER A 206 -14.70 -21.93 17.16
C SER A 206 -15.50 -22.98 16.37
N LEU A 207 -15.71 -22.74 15.06
CA LEU A 207 -16.33 -23.66 14.11
C LEU A 207 -15.39 -24.77 13.58
N LYS A 208 -14.10 -24.75 13.94
CA LYS A 208 -13.05 -25.65 13.38
C LYS A 208 -12.95 -25.59 11.84
N HIS A 209 -13.29 -24.45 11.25
CA HIS A 209 -13.23 -24.26 9.81
C HIS A 209 -11.79 -24.08 9.32
N GLN A 210 -11.51 -24.55 8.10
CA GLN A 210 -10.17 -24.50 7.51
C GLN A 210 -9.69 -23.08 7.14
N PHE A 211 -10.58 -22.09 7.15
CA PHE A 211 -10.28 -20.67 6.86
C PHE A 211 -9.63 -19.93 8.02
N THR A 212 -9.63 -20.51 9.22
CA THR A 212 -9.04 -19.91 10.44
C THR A 212 -7.64 -19.37 10.20
N ASN A 213 -6.76 -20.16 9.58
CA ASN A 213 -5.36 -19.80 9.37
C ASN A 213 -5.19 -18.66 8.37
N LEU A 214 -6.07 -18.55 7.38
CA LEU A 214 -5.98 -17.52 6.36
C LEU A 214 -6.41 -16.16 6.91
N TYR A 215 -7.53 -16.11 7.64
CA TYR A 215 -7.95 -14.91 8.36
C TYR A 215 -6.91 -14.44 9.38
N ARG A 216 -6.29 -15.38 10.10
CA ARG A 216 -5.21 -15.10 11.04
C ARG A 216 -3.97 -14.53 10.35
N TYR A 217 -3.56 -15.11 9.22
CA TYR A 217 -2.43 -14.61 8.43
C TYR A 217 -2.64 -13.14 8.01
N TRP A 218 -3.81 -12.84 7.44
CA TRP A 218 -4.14 -11.49 6.99
C TRP A 218 -4.27 -10.50 8.15
N THR A 219 -4.82 -10.93 9.30
CA THR A 219 -4.83 -10.11 10.52
C THR A 219 -3.39 -9.71 10.90
N VAL A 220 -2.48 -10.69 11.01
CA VAL A 220 -1.09 -10.42 11.36
C VAL A 220 -0.41 -9.50 10.34
N PHE A 221 -0.65 -9.73 9.05
CA PHE A 221 -0.13 -8.90 7.98
C PHE A 221 -0.51 -7.42 8.15
N TYR A 222 -1.77 -7.11 8.43
CA TYR A 222 -2.20 -5.72 8.60
C TYR A 222 -1.63 -5.05 9.84
N PHE A 223 -1.55 -5.76 10.96
CA PHE A 223 -0.94 -5.19 12.16
C PHE A 223 0.56 -4.97 11.98
N LEU A 224 1.28 -5.90 11.35
CA LEU A 224 2.69 -5.68 11.00
C LEU A 224 2.85 -4.48 10.06
N LEU A 225 1.96 -4.31 9.09
CA LEU A 225 1.96 -3.15 8.20
C LEU A 225 1.71 -1.84 8.95
N ILE A 226 0.76 -1.80 9.88
CA ILE A 226 0.49 -0.59 10.69
C ILE A 226 1.70 -0.22 11.54
N PHE A 227 2.27 -1.18 12.28
CA PHE A 227 3.47 -0.92 13.08
C PHE A 227 4.65 -0.50 12.18
N TYR A 228 4.81 -1.12 11.01
CA TYR A 228 5.81 -0.72 10.03
C TYR A 228 5.61 0.72 9.58
N LEU A 229 4.39 1.14 9.22
CA LEU A 229 4.11 2.52 8.82
C LEU A 229 4.38 3.52 9.96
N LEU A 230 3.96 3.20 11.19
CA LEU A 230 4.20 4.05 12.38
C LEU A 230 5.69 4.12 12.75
N SER A 231 6.51 3.15 12.35
CA SER A 231 7.95 3.15 12.60
C SER A 231 8.73 4.16 11.75
N PHE A 232 8.10 4.75 10.73
CA PHE A 232 8.75 5.78 9.90
C PHE A 232 8.53 7.18 10.46
N GLN A 233 9.65 7.88 10.64
CA GLN A 233 9.70 9.27 11.10
C GLN A 233 8.92 10.22 10.17
N SER A 234 8.92 9.94 8.87
CA SER A 234 8.21 10.71 7.84
C SER A 234 6.69 10.66 7.94
N PHE A 235 6.11 9.64 8.56
CA PHE A 235 4.65 9.48 8.65
C PHE A 235 4.06 10.18 9.87
N LEU A 236 4.87 10.43 10.92
CA LEU A 236 4.38 10.98 12.18
C LEU A 236 3.83 12.42 12.05
N PRO A 237 4.49 13.35 11.33
CA PRO A 237 3.93 14.70 11.10
C PRO A 237 2.62 14.67 10.31
N LEU A 238 2.50 13.79 9.31
CA LEU A 238 1.26 13.67 8.54
C LEU A 238 0.12 13.09 9.40
N LEU A 239 0.47 12.26 10.37
CA LEU A 239 -0.46 11.72 11.35
C LEU A 239 -0.72 12.68 12.50
N SER A 240 0.07 13.72 12.77
CA SER A 240 -0.23 14.64 13.87
C SER A 240 -1.40 15.57 13.55
N GLU A 241 -1.63 15.85 12.28
CA GLU A 241 -2.65 16.77 11.79
C GLU A 241 -4.05 16.14 11.64
N PHE A 242 -4.31 14.94 12.16
CA PHE A 242 -5.67 14.39 12.09
C PHE A 242 -6.63 15.27 12.89
N SER A 243 -7.88 15.36 12.42
CA SER A 243 -8.98 16.01 13.12
C SER A 243 -10.22 15.11 13.12
N PHE A 244 -11.01 15.22 14.19
CA PHE A 244 -12.27 14.48 14.35
C PHE A 244 -13.49 15.33 13.97
N GLU A 245 -13.29 16.53 13.42
CA GLU A 245 -14.38 17.43 13.06
C GLU A 245 -15.15 16.90 11.84
N GLY A 246 -16.45 17.24 11.77
CA GLY A 246 -17.45 16.58 10.91
C GLY A 246 -17.23 16.66 9.39
N GLY A 247 -16.20 17.36 8.91
CA GLY A 247 -15.79 17.41 7.50
C GLY A 247 -14.53 16.63 7.14
N ALA A 248 -13.75 16.16 8.13
CA ALA A 248 -12.46 15.51 7.91
C ALA A 248 -12.56 14.00 7.65
N ILE A 249 -13.64 13.37 8.13
CA ILE A 249 -13.88 11.93 7.99
C ILE A 249 -15.07 11.69 7.07
N SER A 250 -14.86 10.92 5.99
CA SER A 250 -15.97 10.57 5.09
C SER A 250 -16.99 9.67 5.77
N PHE A 251 -18.27 9.84 5.41
CA PHE A 251 -19.35 8.98 5.90
C PHE A 251 -19.07 7.49 5.68
N PHE A 252 -18.46 7.15 4.54
CA PHE A 252 -18.01 5.80 4.24
C PHE A 252 -17.06 5.24 5.30
N LEU A 253 -16.05 6.03 5.73
CA LEU A 253 -15.08 5.55 6.72
C LEU A 253 -15.74 5.24 8.06
N ILE A 254 -16.67 6.10 8.51
CA ILE A 254 -17.42 5.89 9.77
C ILE A 254 -18.21 4.58 9.69
N VAL A 255 -19.00 4.41 8.64
CA VAL A 255 -19.82 3.20 8.44
C VAL A 255 -18.92 1.96 8.34
N PHE A 256 -17.81 2.04 7.61
CA PHE A 256 -16.86 0.94 7.46
C PHE A 256 -16.25 0.51 8.80
N VAL A 257 -15.78 1.47 9.61
CA VAL A 257 -15.21 1.18 10.94
C VAL A 257 -16.26 0.59 11.87
N LEU A 258 -17.49 1.10 11.85
CA LEU A 258 -18.59 0.54 12.64
C LEU A 258 -18.91 -0.91 12.22
N LEU A 259 -19.02 -1.19 10.92
CA LEU A 259 -19.24 -2.55 10.42
C LEU A 259 -18.10 -3.50 10.83
N CYS A 260 -16.85 -3.03 10.74
CA CYS A 260 -15.70 -3.80 11.20
C CYS A 260 -15.75 -4.08 12.71
N PHE A 261 -16.11 -3.08 13.51
CA PHE A 261 -16.26 -3.19 14.95
C PHE A 261 -17.36 -4.19 15.34
N PHE A 262 -18.55 -4.10 14.72
CA PHE A 262 -19.61 -5.06 14.96
C PHE A 262 -19.25 -6.47 14.51
N GLY A 263 -18.57 -6.62 13.37
CA GLY A 263 -18.06 -7.92 12.91
C GLY A 263 -17.05 -8.53 13.87
N PHE A 264 -16.12 -7.72 14.39
CA PHE A 264 -15.21 -8.13 15.46
C PHE A 264 -15.96 -8.58 16.72
N LEU A 265 -16.93 -7.76 17.18
CA LEU A 265 -17.70 -8.04 18.39
C LEU A 265 -18.49 -9.35 18.25
N ILE A 266 -19.18 -9.56 17.14
CA ILE A 266 -19.94 -10.79 16.86
C ILE A 266 -19.00 -12.00 16.87
N GLY A 267 -17.85 -11.90 16.18
CA GLY A 267 -16.87 -12.99 16.13
C GLY A 267 -16.26 -13.31 17.50
N ALA A 268 -15.94 -12.28 18.28
CA ALA A 268 -15.41 -12.41 19.63
C ALA A 268 -16.43 -13.04 20.60
N LEU A 269 -17.66 -12.51 20.65
CA LEU A 269 -18.74 -13.03 21.50
C LEU A 269 -19.07 -14.49 21.16
N PHE A 270 -19.17 -14.81 19.87
CA PHE A 270 -19.43 -16.18 19.42
C PHE A 270 -18.29 -17.14 19.82
N SER A 271 -17.04 -16.69 19.71
CA SER A 271 -15.88 -17.48 20.13
C SER A 271 -15.85 -17.73 21.65
N VAL A 272 -16.09 -16.69 22.46
CA VAL A 272 -16.09 -16.80 23.93
C VAL A 272 -17.19 -17.73 24.42
N ASN A 273 -18.41 -17.61 23.87
CA ASN A 273 -19.54 -18.47 24.23
C ASN A 273 -19.28 -19.96 23.94
N ARG A 274 -18.52 -20.27 22.88
CA ARG A 274 -18.18 -21.66 22.52
C ARG A 274 -16.94 -22.18 23.24
N LYS A 275 -15.94 -21.34 23.48
CA LYS A 275 -14.63 -21.70 24.06
C LYS A 275 -14.11 -20.57 24.98
N PRO A 276 -14.27 -20.69 26.30
CA PRO A 276 -13.84 -19.68 27.27
C PRO A 276 -12.34 -19.33 27.18
N ASP A 277 -11.50 -20.29 26.79
CA ASP A 277 -10.06 -20.08 26.60
C ASP A 277 -9.72 -18.99 25.56
N SER A 278 -10.66 -18.68 24.65
CA SER A 278 -10.47 -17.60 23.66
C SER A 278 -10.44 -16.21 24.27
N LEU A 279 -10.92 -16.03 25.50
CA LEU A 279 -10.93 -14.74 26.21
C LEU A 279 -9.53 -14.16 26.36
N LYS A 280 -8.53 -15.00 26.67
CA LYS A 280 -7.13 -14.55 26.85
C LYS A 280 -6.53 -14.01 25.55
N GLU A 281 -6.82 -14.66 24.43
CA GLU A 281 -6.34 -14.22 23.11
C GLU A 281 -7.04 -12.94 22.65
N ILE A 282 -8.36 -12.84 22.87
CA ILE A 282 -9.14 -11.63 22.55
C ILE A 282 -8.67 -10.44 23.41
N GLY A 283 -8.45 -10.67 24.72
CA GLY A 283 -7.93 -9.64 25.62
C GLY A 283 -6.55 -9.14 25.19
N ALA A 284 -5.63 -10.05 24.83
CA ALA A 284 -4.32 -9.66 24.30
C ALA A 284 -4.44 -8.83 23.01
N PHE A 285 -5.37 -9.19 22.11
CA PHE A 285 -5.62 -8.43 20.89
C PHE A 285 -6.19 -7.02 21.16
N ILE A 286 -7.11 -6.89 22.12
CA ILE A 286 -7.65 -5.59 22.55
C ILE A 286 -6.54 -4.71 23.13
N VAL A 287 -5.59 -5.28 23.87
CA VAL A 287 -4.41 -4.54 24.36
C VAL A 287 -3.56 -4.03 23.20
N VAL A 288 -3.33 -4.84 22.15
CA VAL A 288 -2.62 -4.39 20.94
C VAL A 288 -3.36 -3.24 20.24
N LEU A 289 -4.69 -3.35 20.10
CA LEU A 289 -5.52 -2.26 19.55
C LEU A 289 -5.39 -0.98 20.38
N ALA A 290 -5.44 -1.09 21.71
CA ALA A 290 -5.29 0.05 22.62
C ALA A 290 -3.90 0.69 22.51
N ILE A 291 -2.84 -0.12 22.40
CA ILE A 291 -1.47 0.39 22.17
C ILE A 291 -1.43 1.18 20.87
N ILE A 292 -1.89 0.61 19.75
CA ILE A 292 -1.88 1.32 18.45
C ILE A 292 -2.68 2.62 18.54
N PHE A 293 -3.86 2.59 19.15
CA PHE A 293 -4.69 3.78 19.33
C PHE A 293 -3.97 4.86 20.16
N LEU A 294 -3.30 4.48 21.25
CA LEU A 294 -2.48 5.41 22.04
C LEU A 294 -1.29 5.97 21.25
N LEU A 295 -0.63 5.17 20.42
CA LEU A 295 0.45 5.65 19.55
C LEU A 295 -0.04 6.67 18.53
N ILE A 296 -1.23 6.44 17.96
CA ILE A 296 -1.86 7.39 17.04
C ILE A 296 -2.24 8.67 17.80
N LEU A 297 -2.84 8.59 19.00
CA LEU A 297 -3.14 9.79 19.78
C LEU A 297 -1.88 10.58 20.17
N ALA A 298 -0.78 9.88 20.44
CA ALA A 298 0.49 10.50 20.79
C ALA A 298 1.09 11.33 19.64
N THR A 299 0.74 11.06 18.37
CA THR A 299 1.23 11.89 17.24
C THR A 299 0.73 13.33 17.34
N LYS A 300 -0.43 13.56 17.96
CA LYS A 300 -1.01 14.90 18.16
C LYS A 300 -0.07 15.85 18.91
N ALA A 301 0.88 15.33 19.70
CA ALA A 301 1.91 16.15 20.36
C ALA A 301 2.86 16.89 19.38
N GLY A 302 2.88 16.48 18.11
CA GLY A 302 3.60 17.13 17.02
C GLY A 302 2.75 18.04 16.14
N GLU A 303 1.47 18.24 16.45
CA GLU A 303 0.57 19.07 15.65
C GLU A 303 1.12 20.49 15.47
N GLY A 304 1.13 20.95 14.23
CA GLY A 304 1.57 22.28 13.83
C GLY A 304 3.07 22.56 13.99
N LYS A 305 3.86 21.58 14.46
CA LYS A 305 5.31 21.73 14.75
C LYS A 305 6.22 21.27 13.62
N MET A 306 5.66 20.67 12.57
CA MET A 306 6.46 20.16 11.46
C MET A 306 5.69 20.21 10.14
N GLY A 307 6.08 21.15 9.30
CA GLY A 307 5.38 21.47 8.06
C GLY A 307 6.00 22.63 7.34
N ARG A 308 5.62 22.79 6.08
CA ARG A 308 6.11 23.88 5.25
C ARG A 308 5.00 24.88 5.01
N CYS A 309 5.37 26.15 5.17
CA CYS A 309 4.52 27.27 4.89
C CYS A 309 4.79 27.71 3.44
N TYR A 310 3.76 27.66 2.60
CA TYR A 310 3.83 28.01 1.18
C TYR A 310 2.93 29.20 0.91
N GLY A 311 3.32 30.03 -0.08
CA GLY A 311 2.42 31.05 -0.61
C GLY A 311 1.29 30.41 -1.39
N ILE A 312 0.07 30.93 -1.23
CA ILE A 312 -1.11 30.56 -2.01
C ILE A 312 -0.94 31.14 -3.43
N SER A 313 -1.26 30.34 -4.44
CA SER A 313 -1.35 30.77 -5.84
C SER A 313 -2.82 30.85 -6.29
N CYS A 314 -3.10 31.60 -7.36
CA CYS A 314 -4.44 31.65 -7.96
C CYS A 314 -4.99 30.26 -8.29
N TYR A 315 -4.13 29.33 -8.72
CA TYR A 315 -4.53 27.96 -9.04
C TYR A 315 -4.99 27.14 -7.82
N ASP A 316 -4.63 27.57 -6.61
CA ASP A 316 -5.08 26.93 -5.37
C ASP A 316 -6.51 27.34 -5.00
N LEU A 317 -7.01 28.45 -5.55
CA LEU A 317 -8.36 28.98 -5.34
C LEU A 317 -9.34 28.25 -6.27
N LYS A 318 -10.37 27.62 -5.70
CA LYS A 318 -11.25 26.71 -6.45
C LYS A 318 -12.70 27.16 -6.51
N THR A 319 -13.05 28.34 -5.98
CA THR A 319 -14.37 28.96 -6.18
C THR A 319 -14.27 30.32 -6.84
N THR A 320 -15.35 30.71 -7.52
CA THR A 320 -15.56 32.07 -8.02
C THR A 320 -15.46 33.09 -6.87
N ALA A 321 -16.08 32.79 -5.74
CA ALA A 321 -16.10 33.66 -4.55
C ALA A 321 -14.75 33.78 -3.83
N GLU A 322 -13.84 32.83 -3.97
CA GLU A 322 -12.45 32.93 -3.48
C GLU A 322 -11.55 33.69 -4.47
N CYS A 323 -11.88 33.64 -5.76
CA CYS A 323 -11.08 34.20 -6.85
C CYS A 323 -11.35 35.69 -7.11
N GLU A 324 -12.62 36.12 -7.04
CA GLU A 324 -13.05 37.48 -7.41
C GLU A 324 -12.79 38.56 -6.34
N PRO A 325 -12.97 38.31 -5.03
CA PRO A 325 -12.51 39.22 -3.98
C PRO A 325 -11.14 38.76 -3.44
N GLY A 326 -10.19 38.52 -4.36
CA GLY A 326 -8.90 37.85 -4.13
C GLY A 326 -8.38 37.96 -2.70
N LEU A 327 -8.04 36.82 -2.11
CA LEU A 327 -7.33 36.80 -0.83
C LEU A 327 -6.08 37.70 -1.00
N GLY A 328 -6.00 38.82 -0.28
CA GLY A 328 -4.92 39.82 -0.40
C GLY A 328 -4.75 40.45 -1.79
N ASP A 329 -3.56 40.99 -2.08
CA ASP A 329 -3.21 41.63 -3.35
C ASP A 329 -3.08 40.66 -4.56
N LEU A 330 -3.57 39.40 -4.46
CA LEU A 330 -3.44 38.42 -5.55
C LEU A 330 -4.28 38.81 -6.77
N ASN A 331 -3.59 39.10 -7.88
CA ASN A 331 -4.20 39.37 -9.17
C ASN A 331 -4.67 38.06 -9.86
N CYS A 332 -5.86 37.58 -9.49
CA CYS A 332 -6.50 36.41 -10.09
C CYS A 332 -7.79 36.77 -10.85
N ASP A 333 -8.18 35.92 -11.81
CA ASP A 333 -9.44 35.98 -12.54
C ASP A 333 -10.03 34.57 -12.75
N TRP A 334 -11.36 34.47 -12.79
CA TRP A 334 -12.07 33.20 -12.92
C TRP A 334 -12.39 32.90 -14.38
N ILE A 335 -11.62 32.00 -14.98
CA ILE A 335 -11.73 31.68 -16.41
C ILE A 335 -11.84 30.17 -16.61
N ASN A 336 -12.83 29.72 -17.40
CA ASN A 336 -13.05 28.30 -17.73
C ASN A 336 -13.16 27.38 -16.50
N ASN A 337 -13.95 27.80 -15.50
CA ASN A 337 -14.20 27.05 -14.26
C ASN A 337 -12.93 26.81 -13.41
N ARG A 338 -11.93 27.69 -13.53
CA ARG A 338 -10.68 27.69 -12.76
C ARG A 338 -10.26 29.12 -12.45
N CYS A 339 -9.66 29.32 -11.29
CA CYS A 339 -9.01 30.58 -10.96
C CYS A 339 -7.59 30.57 -11.53
N ILE A 340 -7.24 31.58 -12.32
CA ILE A 340 -5.92 31.71 -12.92
C ILE A 340 -5.38 33.11 -12.68
N GLY A 341 -4.05 33.27 -12.74
CA GLY A 341 -3.43 34.58 -12.66
C GLY A 341 -3.89 35.48 -13.81
N LEU A 342 -4.13 36.76 -13.50
CA LEU A 342 -4.42 37.79 -14.50
C LEU A 342 -3.24 37.93 -15.46
N SER A 343 -3.49 37.67 -16.73
CA SER A 343 -2.52 37.87 -17.80
C SER A 343 -3.26 38.24 -19.08
N CYS A 344 -2.72 39.19 -19.85
CA CYS A 344 -3.26 39.54 -21.16
C CYS A 344 -3.36 38.33 -22.09
N SER A 345 -2.46 37.35 -21.94
CA SER A 345 -2.43 36.12 -22.73
C SER A 345 -3.65 35.21 -22.54
N ASN A 346 -4.44 35.43 -21.48
CA ASN A 346 -5.67 34.68 -21.24
C ASN A 346 -6.79 35.06 -22.24
N TYR A 347 -6.76 36.28 -22.79
CA TYR A 347 -7.76 36.78 -23.73
C TYR A 347 -7.41 36.39 -25.17
N ARG A 348 -8.36 35.74 -25.86
CA ARG A 348 -8.13 35.15 -27.20
C ARG A 348 -8.80 35.89 -28.35
N SER A 349 -9.59 36.91 -28.06
CA SER A 349 -10.22 37.75 -29.07
C SER A 349 -9.76 39.20 -28.93
N GLU A 350 -9.83 39.95 -30.03
CA GLU A 350 -9.47 41.37 -30.04
C GLU A 350 -10.42 42.19 -29.16
N GLU A 351 -11.71 41.86 -29.16
CA GLU A 351 -12.75 42.48 -28.34
C GLU A 351 -12.46 42.27 -26.85
N ASP A 352 -12.25 41.01 -26.42
CA ASP A 352 -11.94 40.68 -25.01
C ASP A 352 -10.60 41.27 -24.56
N CYS A 353 -9.63 41.41 -25.47
CA CYS A 353 -8.33 42.01 -25.17
C CYS A 353 -8.42 43.52 -24.93
N THR A 354 -9.27 44.22 -25.69
CA THR A 354 -9.51 45.66 -25.49
C THR A 354 -10.46 45.96 -24.33
N ALA A 355 -11.30 45.00 -23.98
CA ALA A 355 -12.18 45.02 -22.81
C ALA A 355 -11.57 44.30 -21.58
N SER A 356 -10.25 44.09 -21.57
CA SER A 356 -9.55 43.39 -20.49
C SER A 356 -9.73 44.08 -19.13
N ASP A 357 -9.51 43.34 -18.04
CA ASP A 357 -9.59 43.87 -16.67
C ASP A 357 -8.75 45.14 -16.50
N ALA A 358 -9.30 46.15 -15.82
CA ALA A 358 -8.67 47.46 -15.63
C ALA A 358 -7.32 47.40 -14.88
N ARG A 359 -7.03 46.29 -14.18
CA ARG A 359 -5.75 46.01 -13.52
C ARG A 359 -4.63 45.64 -14.51
N LEU A 360 -4.96 45.34 -15.76
CA LEU A 360 -4.02 44.98 -16.82
C LEU A 360 -4.01 46.02 -17.95
N THR A 361 -2.82 46.33 -18.47
CA THR A 361 -2.67 47.12 -19.70
C THR A 361 -2.36 46.18 -20.87
N CYS A 362 -3.42 45.78 -21.58
CA CYS A 362 -3.34 44.86 -22.70
C CYS A 362 -3.49 45.55 -24.06
N SER A 363 -2.83 45.02 -25.08
CA SER A 363 -2.98 45.46 -26.47
C SER A 363 -2.98 44.27 -27.42
N TRP A 364 -3.85 44.32 -28.43
CA TRP A 364 -3.90 43.28 -29.45
C TRP A 364 -2.79 43.53 -30.48
N ALA A 365 -1.80 42.64 -30.53
CA ALA A 365 -0.63 42.83 -31.37
C ALA A 365 -0.08 41.51 -31.92
N ASN A 366 0.78 41.62 -32.93
CA ASN A 366 1.42 40.46 -33.52
C ASN A 366 2.59 39.99 -32.64
N ASN A 367 2.55 38.72 -32.21
CA ASN A 367 3.61 38.16 -31.38
C ASN A 367 4.88 37.80 -32.17
N SER A 368 5.93 37.40 -31.45
CA SER A 368 7.22 36.99 -32.00
C SER A 368 7.16 35.79 -32.97
N TRP A 369 5.99 35.14 -33.09
CA TRP A 369 5.75 34.01 -33.98
C TRP A 369 4.85 34.37 -35.18
N GLY A 370 4.55 35.66 -35.39
CA GLY A 370 3.75 36.13 -36.52
C GLY A 370 2.24 35.88 -36.37
N ARG A 371 1.75 35.60 -35.16
CA ARG A 371 0.32 35.43 -34.85
C ARG A 371 -0.20 36.59 -34.01
N ASN A 372 -1.40 37.06 -34.32
CA ASN A 372 -2.08 38.04 -33.47
C ASN A 372 -2.48 37.40 -32.13
N SER A 373 -2.13 38.06 -31.04
CA SER A 373 -2.49 37.67 -29.68
C SER A 373 -2.56 38.89 -28.78
N CYS A 374 -3.28 38.77 -27.67
CA CYS A 374 -3.31 39.81 -26.66
C CYS A 374 -1.98 39.80 -25.87
N LEU A 375 -1.26 40.93 -25.91
CA LEU A 375 0.05 41.10 -25.27
C LEU A 375 -0.01 42.26 -24.27
N GLU A 376 0.81 42.18 -23.23
CA GLU A 376 1.04 43.32 -22.33
C GLU A 376 1.67 44.47 -23.13
N SER A 377 1.13 45.67 -22.99
CA SER A 377 1.72 46.86 -23.60
C SER A 377 2.97 47.27 -22.83
N ALA A 378 4.04 47.61 -23.55
CA ALA A 378 5.33 47.98 -22.95
C ALA A 378 5.18 49.18 -21.99
N PRO A 379 5.94 49.21 -20.87
CA PRO A 379 5.60 50.01 -19.71
C PRO A 379 5.83 51.51 -19.89
N THR A 380 4.91 52.34 -19.41
CA THR A 380 5.21 53.72 -18.98
C THR A 380 5.46 53.84 -17.47
N LEU A 381 5.51 52.73 -16.71
CA LEU A 381 5.87 52.69 -15.27
C LEU A 381 6.49 51.33 -14.89
N PRO A 382 7.34 51.26 -13.86
CA PRO A 382 8.31 50.17 -13.69
C PRO A 382 7.65 48.79 -13.45
N ASN A 383 8.01 47.84 -14.32
CA ASN A 383 7.92 46.38 -14.22
C ASN A 383 7.08 45.81 -13.06
N THR A 384 5.80 45.56 -13.31
CA THR A 384 5.00 44.55 -12.59
C THR A 384 4.81 43.26 -13.39
N ASN A 385 5.61 43.06 -14.45
CA ASN A 385 5.69 41.77 -15.14
C ASN A 385 6.25 40.72 -14.18
N ASN A 386 5.37 39.94 -13.57
CA ASN A 386 5.52 38.53 -13.21
C ASN A 386 4.27 38.09 -12.45
N ASP A 387 3.92 36.81 -12.56
CA ASP A 387 2.81 36.08 -11.89
C ASP A 387 2.82 36.09 -10.35
N PHE A 388 3.44 37.10 -9.73
CA PHE A 388 3.71 37.18 -8.31
C PHE A 388 3.43 38.61 -7.86
N VAL A 389 2.45 38.75 -6.96
CA VAL A 389 2.42 39.87 -6.03
C VAL A 389 3.79 39.88 -5.36
N ARG A 390 4.64 40.82 -5.76
CA ARG A 390 5.89 41.04 -5.07
C ARG A 390 5.77 42.33 -4.27
N PRO A 391 5.70 42.30 -2.92
CA PRO A 391 6.03 43.47 -2.14
C PRO A 391 7.47 43.87 -2.49
N VAL A 392 7.61 45.07 -3.03
CA VAL A 392 8.86 45.62 -3.52
C VAL A 392 9.64 46.13 -2.31
N ASN A 393 10.87 45.67 -2.11
CA ASN A 393 11.76 46.30 -1.13
C ASN A 393 12.24 47.67 -1.66
N GLU A 394 12.86 48.50 -0.81
CA GLU A 394 13.38 49.84 -1.17
C GLU A 394 14.32 49.86 -2.40
N ASN A 395 14.76 48.68 -2.89
CA ASN A 395 15.66 48.49 -4.02
C ASN A 395 14.99 47.91 -5.30
N GLY A 396 13.65 47.84 -5.37
CA GLY A 396 12.98 47.48 -6.63
C GLY A 396 13.00 45.98 -7.00
N LEU A 397 13.48 45.10 -6.12
CA LEU A 397 13.49 43.65 -6.32
C LEU A 397 12.39 43.03 -5.48
N GLY A 398 11.28 42.70 -6.12
CA GLY A 398 10.14 42.19 -5.39
C GLY A 398 10.33 40.74 -4.90
N LYS A 399 9.90 40.44 -3.67
CA LYS A 399 9.94 39.09 -3.09
C LYS A 399 8.78 38.23 -3.60
N SER A 400 9.04 36.98 -3.97
CA SER A 400 7.97 36.02 -4.27
C SER A 400 7.12 35.76 -3.01
N THR A 401 5.82 35.50 -3.13
CA THR A 401 4.96 35.01 -2.01
C THR A 401 5.60 33.81 -1.28
N TYR A 402 6.37 33.00 -2.00
CA TYR A 402 7.18 31.91 -1.45
C TYR A 402 8.26 32.37 -0.45
N GLU A 403 8.83 33.58 -0.60
CA GLU A 403 9.84 34.12 0.32
C GLU A 403 9.21 34.76 1.57
N ILE A 404 7.94 35.14 1.53
CA ILE A 404 7.20 35.74 2.65
C ILE A 404 6.76 34.66 3.65
N CYS A 405 6.28 33.52 3.15
CA CYS A 405 5.75 32.44 3.99
C CYS A 405 6.86 31.55 4.58
N ARG A 406 7.99 31.38 3.87
CA ARG A 406 9.09 30.47 4.26
C ARG A 406 9.63 30.65 5.69
N PRO A 407 9.78 31.87 6.26
CA PRO A 407 10.23 32.06 7.63
C PRO A 407 9.37 31.36 8.69
N TYR A 408 8.09 31.15 8.42
CA TYR A 408 7.12 30.50 9.32
C TYR A 408 7.00 28.99 9.08
N SER A 409 7.98 28.37 8.41
CA SER A 409 8.04 26.91 8.31
C SER A 409 8.11 26.29 9.71
N ASN A 410 7.46 25.16 9.89
CA ASN A 410 7.28 24.44 11.16
C ASN A 410 6.42 25.13 12.24
N HIS A 411 5.90 26.32 11.98
CA HIS A 411 5.03 27.04 12.93
C HIS A 411 3.67 27.29 12.26
N LYS A 412 2.76 26.31 12.40
CA LYS A 412 1.44 26.35 11.73
C LYS A 412 0.65 27.60 12.09
N GLU A 413 0.59 27.98 13.37
CA GLU A 413 -0.17 29.16 13.82
C GLU A 413 0.38 30.44 13.19
N GLU A 414 1.69 30.69 13.31
CA GLU A 414 2.35 31.86 12.71
C GLU A 414 2.22 31.91 11.18
N CYS A 415 2.26 30.75 10.52
CA CYS A 415 2.04 30.65 9.07
C CYS A 415 0.60 31.04 8.68
N LEU A 416 -0.39 30.63 9.47
CA LEU A 416 -1.81 30.91 9.20
C LEU A 416 -2.23 32.34 9.57
N GLU A 417 -1.44 33.05 10.38
CA GLU A 417 -1.63 34.48 10.66
C GLU A 417 -1.30 35.37 9.45
N GLN A 418 -0.48 34.89 8.51
CA GLN A 418 -0.12 35.66 7.31
C GLN A 418 -1.20 35.52 6.24
N GLU A 419 -1.75 36.66 5.81
CA GLU A 419 -2.56 36.74 4.59
C GLU A 419 -1.73 36.19 3.42
N LEU A 420 -2.30 35.29 2.61
CA LEU A 420 -1.66 34.60 1.48
C LEU A 420 -0.77 33.38 1.79
N CYS A 421 -0.65 32.96 3.04
CA CYS A 421 0.11 31.75 3.37
C CYS A 421 -0.80 30.56 3.67
N ARG A 422 -0.34 29.37 3.26
CA ARG A 422 -0.95 28.10 3.61
C ARG A 422 0.10 27.18 4.20
N TRP A 423 -0.27 26.51 5.28
CA TRP A 423 0.57 25.52 5.91
C TRP A 423 0.17 24.11 5.46
N ASN A 424 1.16 23.26 5.15
CA ASN A 424 0.95 21.83 4.93
C ASN A 424 1.94 21.02 5.78
N PRO A 425 1.52 19.89 6.38
CA PRO A 425 2.43 19.02 7.12
C PRO A 425 3.52 18.47 6.20
N SER A 426 4.74 18.39 6.71
CA SER A 426 5.90 18.04 5.89
C SER A 426 5.98 16.53 5.69
N SER A 427 6.21 16.11 4.45
CA SER A 427 6.55 14.73 4.13
C SER A 427 8.06 14.51 4.30
N GLY A 428 8.47 13.27 4.62
CA GLY A 428 9.89 12.96 4.85
C GLY A 428 10.82 13.30 3.68
N PHE A 429 10.29 13.35 2.45
CA PHE A 429 11.07 13.75 1.27
C PHE A 429 11.29 15.27 1.18
N ASP A 430 10.43 16.06 1.82
CA ASP A 430 10.51 17.52 1.85
C ASP A 430 11.32 18.03 3.05
N SER A 431 11.65 17.19 4.04
CA SER A 431 12.19 17.68 5.32
C SER A 431 13.72 17.58 5.44
N PHE A 432 14.45 17.34 4.35
CA PHE A 432 15.90 17.15 4.40
C PHE A 432 16.60 18.40 4.96
N GLY A 433 17.16 18.26 6.18
CA GLY A 433 17.92 19.30 6.87
C GLY A 433 17.15 20.08 7.95
N GLU A 434 15.88 19.78 8.20
CA GLU A 434 15.12 20.41 9.29
C GLU A 434 15.13 19.56 10.58
N GLU A 435 15.26 20.24 11.72
CA GLU A 435 15.31 19.58 13.03
C GLU A 435 13.93 19.04 13.42
N TYR A 436 13.86 17.74 13.75
CA TYR A 436 12.62 17.12 14.18
C TYR A 436 12.26 17.53 15.62
N PRO A 437 10.98 17.89 15.89
CA PRO A 437 10.52 18.15 17.25
C PRO A 437 10.83 16.97 18.18
N THR A 438 11.32 17.26 19.39
CA THR A 438 11.72 16.25 20.38
C THR A 438 10.59 15.27 20.70
N SER A 439 9.33 15.71 20.71
CA SER A 439 8.16 14.85 20.91
C SER A 439 8.01 13.80 19.82
N LEU A 440 8.11 14.20 18.54
CA LEU A 440 8.00 13.30 17.40
C LEU A 440 9.21 12.36 17.29
N TRP A 441 10.40 12.84 17.65
CA TRP A 441 11.61 12.02 17.67
C TRP A 441 11.54 10.93 18.74
N LEU A 442 11.10 11.25 19.97
CA LEU A 442 10.89 10.26 21.02
C LEU A 442 9.79 9.25 20.65
N LEU A 443 8.70 9.72 20.04
CA LEU A 443 7.63 8.85 19.56
C LEU A 443 8.11 7.90 18.45
N TRP A 444 8.95 8.38 17.54
CA TRP A 444 9.57 7.55 16.51
C TRP A 444 10.41 6.42 17.11
N ILE A 445 11.25 6.71 18.13
CA ILE A 445 12.02 5.68 18.84
C ILE A 445 11.10 4.67 19.50
N LEU A 446 10.07 5.14 20.21
CA LEU A 446 9.08 4.29 20.88
C LEU A 446 8.37 3.37 19.87
N ASN A 447 7.95 3.89 18.72
CA ASN A 447 7.27 3.12 17.67
C ASN A 447 8.17 2.00 17.12
N ASN A 448 9.47 2.26 16.95
CA ASN A 448 10.43 1.24 16.52
C ASN A 448 10.65 0.17 17.59
N ILE A 449 10.82 0.55 18.85
CA ILE A 449 10.94 -0.42 19.96
C ILE A 449 9.69 -1.30 20.04
N LEU A 450 8.50 -0.70 19.92
CA LEU A 450 7.24 -1.42 19.93
C LEU A 450 7.05 -2.30 18.69
N PHE A 451 7.55 -1.88 17.52
CA PHE A 451 7.48 -2.70 16.32
C PHE A 451 8.37 -3.94 16.43
N VAL A 452 9.61 -3.81 16.94
CA VAL A 452 10.46 -4.96 17.26
C VAL A 452 9.79 -5.88 18.28
N ALA A 453 9.25 -5.32 19.37
CA ALA A 453 8.56 -6.09 20.40
C ALA A 453 7.34 -6.84 19.84
N PHE A 454 6.55 -6.18 18.99
CA PHE A 454 5.40 -6.78 18.32
C PHE A 454 5.84 -7.88 17.35
N THR A 455 6.90 -7.68 16.58
CA THR A 455 7.43 -8.70 15.67
C THR A 455 7.90 -9.95 16.43
N VAL A 456 8.57 -9.78 17.57
CA VAL A 456 8.95 -10.89 18.47
C VAL A 456 7.71 -11.60 19.03
N LEU A 457 6.68 -10.84 19.44
CA LEU A 457 5.40 -11.40 19.89
C LEU A 457 4.74 -12.24 18.80
N ILE A 458 4.75 -11.78 17.55
CA ILE A 458 4.19 -12.52 16.41
C ILE A 458 5.02 -13.76 16.07
N LEU A 459 6.36 -13.72 16.18
CA LEU A 459 7.21 -14.91 16.04
C LEU A 459 6.84 -15.98 17.07
N TRP A 460 6.73 -15.59 18.34
CA TRP A 460 6.28 -16.48 19.41
C TRP A 460 4.86 -17.01 19.17
N TYR A 461 3.93 -16.15 18.75
CA TYR A 461 2.56 -16.53 18.44
C TYR A 461 2.48 -17.51 17.26
N GLY A 462 3.25 -17.27 16.19
CA GLY A 462 3.33 -18.12 15.01
C GLY A 462 3.85 -19.52 15.35
N GLN A 463 4.85 -19.61 16.23
CA GLN A 463 5.36 -20.89 16.76
C GLN A 463 4.30 -21.62 17.59
N ARG A 464 3.62 -20.91 18.50
CA ARG A 464 2.56 -21.48 19.36
C ARG A 464 1.38 -22.03 18.56
N VAL A 465 1.04 -21.35 17.47
CA VAL A 465 -0.03 -21.75 16.55
C VAL A 465 0.42 -22.85 15.57
N GLY A 466 1.73 -23.05 15.41
CA GLY A 466 2.29 -23.99 14.44
C GLY A 466 2.15 -23.52 12.98
N SER A 467 2.06 -22.21 12.72
CA SER A 467 1.91 -21.66 11.37
C SER A 467 3.24 -21.14 10.82
N THR A 468 3.84 -21.89 9.90
CA THR A 468 5.08 -21.49 9.20
C THR A 468 4.90 -20.20 8.41
N HIS A 469 3.72 -19.97 7.82
CA HIS A 469 3.43 -18.74 7.08
C HIS A 469 3.47 -17.49 7.97
N ILE A 470 2.96 -17.57 9.21
CA ILE A 470 3.01 -16.45 10.16
C ILE A 470 4.44 -16.18 10.62
N VAL A 471 5.20 -17.24 10.92
CA VAL A 471 6.61 -17.11 11.29
C VAL A 471 7.41 -16.48 10.16
N ASN A 472 7.24 -16.94 8.92
CA ASN A 472 7.93 -16.38 7.75
C ASN A 472 7.54 -14.93 7.50
N LEU A 473 6.27 -14.58 7.69
CA LEU A 473 5.80 -13.21 7.55
C LEU A 473 6.43 -12.28 8.60
N ALA A 474 6.52 -12.71 9.85
CA ALA A 474 7.17 -11.93 10.91
C ALA A 474 8.68 -11.81 10.70
N LEU A 475 9.35 -12.88 10.24
CA LEU A 475 10.76 -12.82 9.85
C LEU A 475 10.98 -11.86 8.69
N PHE A 476 10.10 -11.88 7.69
CA PHE A 476 10.16 -10.95 6.57
C PHE A 476 10.00 -9.50 7.05
N ALA A 477 9.01 -9.22 7.90
CA ALA A 477 8.81 -7.90 8.48
C ALA A 477 10.02 -7.43 9.29
N PHE A 478 10.62 -8.32 10.09
CA PHE A 478 11.84 -8.04 10.85
C PHE A 478 13.04 -7.69 9.95
N VAL A 479 13.26 -8.45 8.88
CA VAL A 479 14.33 -8.18 7.91
C VAL A 479 14.07 -6.86 7.18
N LEU A 480 12.83 -6.63 6.76
CA LEU A 480 12.43 -5.40 6.10
C LEU A 480 12.63 -4.18 7.02
N GLU A 481 12.34 -4.32 8.31
CA GLU A 481 12.61 -3.31 9.34
C GLU A 481 14.10 -2.98 9.44
N ILE A 482 14.97 -3.99 9.56
CA ILE A 482 16.42 -3.77 9.63
C ILE A 482 16.91 -3.01 8.38
N ILE A 483 16.46 -3.43 7.19
CA ILE A 483 16.85 -2.80 5.93
C ILE A 483 16.33 -1.36 5.86
N SER A 484 15.06 -1.13 6.21
CA SER A 484 14.46 0.21 6.13
C SER A 484 15.05 1.18 7.16
N ARG A 485 15.39 0.71 8.37
CA ARG A 485 16.04 1.53 9.40
C ARG A 485 17.49 1.82 9.07
N TYR A 486 18.20 0.84 8.51
CA TYR A 486 19.51 1.06 7.93
C TYR A 486 19.40 2.19 6.90
N ILE A 487 18.60 2.03 5.84
CA ILE A 487 18.43 3.04 4.77
C ILE A 487 17.97 4.40 5.32
N GLY A 488 17.03 4.43 6.27
CA GLY A 488 16.58 5.66 6.91
C GLY A 488 17.74 6.41 7.57
N PHE A 489 18.55 5.70 8.35
CA PHE A 489 19.73 6.27 8.99
C PHE A 489 20.78 6.74 7.97
N TRP A 490 20.90 6.05 6.83
CA TRP A 490 21.73 6.50 5.69
C TRP A 490 21.25 7.82 5.08
N MET A 491 19.93 8.04 5.02
CA MET A 491 19.35 9.27 4.46
C MET A 491 19.40 10.43 5.45
N ASP A 492 19.23 10.16 6.75
CA ASP A 492 19.19 11.20 7.79
C ASP A 492 20.57 11.78 8.13
N LEU A 493 21.64 10.97 8.01
CA LEU A 493 23.01 11.43 8.27
C LEU A 493 23.62 12.12 7.05
N SER A 494 23.54 13.45 7.05
CA SER A 494 24.19 14.30 6.05
C SER A 494 25.72 14.26 6.19
N GLY A 495 26.38 13.37 5.42
CA GLY A 495 27.84 13.39 5.27
C GLY A 495 28.47 12.07 4.85
N TYR A 496 29.32 12.10 3.80
CA TYR A 496 30.03 10.94 3.25
C TYR A 496 30.92 10.18 4.28
N VAL A 497 31.29 10.84 5.38
CA VAL A 497 32.10 10.26 6.46
C VAL A 497 31.26 9.41 7.41
N ALA A 498 30.13 9.92 7.89
CA ALA A 498 29.18 9.16 8.71
C ALA A 498 28.66 7.94 7.93
N PHE A 499 28.36 8.15 6.64
CA PHE A 499 28.01 7.14 5.64
C PHE A 499 29.01 5.95 5.68
N SER A 500 30.30 6.24 5.58
CA SER A 500 31.34 5.21 5.53
C SER A 500 31.53 4.49 6.88
N MET A 501 31.51 5.21 8.00
CA MET A 501 31.67 4.61 9.33
C MET A 501 30.55 3.63 9.66
N LEU A 502 29.31 3.94 9.29
CA LEU A 502 28.15 3.09 9.57
C LEU A 502 28.08 1.87 8.67
N ALA A 503 28.49 1.99 7.42
CA ALA A 503 28.70 0.83 6.56
C ALA A 503 29.67 -0.17 7.19
N ILE A 504 30.80 0.35 7.70
CA ILE A 504 31.86 -0.47 8.28
C ILE A 504 31.37 -1.12 9.58
N VAL A 505 30.79 -0.35 10.50
CA VAL A 505 30.28 -0.87 11.77
C VAL A 505 29.14 -1.86 11.56
N GLY A 506 28.18 -1.53 10.68
CA GLY A 506 27.07 -2.41 10.31
C GLY A 506 27.55 -3.70 9.66
N GLY A 507 28.51 -3.62 8.73
CA GLY A 507 29.13 -4.78 8.10
C GLY A 507 29.85 -5.68 9.10
N LEU A 508 30.64 -5.10 10.00
CA LEU A 508 31.33 -5.85 11.07
C LEU A 508 30.33 -6.54 12.01
N LEU A 509 29.23 -5.86 12.37
CA LEU A 509 28.19 -6.40 13.24
C LEU A 509 27.47 -7.59 12.58
N LEU A 510 27.13 -7.49 11.29
CA LEU A 510 26.51 -8.58 10.53
C LEU A 510 27.44 -9.79 10.41
N ILE A 511 28.73 -9.57 10.15
CA ILE A 511 29.74 -10.65 10.11
C ILE A 511 29.84 -11.33 11.49
N GLY A 512 29.86 -10.53 12.57
CA GLY A 512 29.89 -11.04 13.94
C GLY A 512 28.67 -11.89 14.28
N LEU A 513 27.46 -11.42 13.94
CA LEU A 513 26.22 -12.17 14.11
C LEU A 513 26.20 -13.46 13.30
N ALA A 514 26.60 -13.41 12.03
CA ALA A 514 26.67 -14.59 11.16
C ALA A 514 27.63 -15.66 11.70
N TRP A 515 28.73 -15.27 12.34
CA TRP A 515 29.67 -16.18 12.97
C TRP A 515 29.18 -16.74 14.32
N PHE A 516 28.48 -15.92 15.11
CA PHE A 516 28.05 -16.27 16.47
C PHE A 516 26.77 -17.12 16.51
N LEU A 517 25.77 -16.77 15.70
CA LEU A 517 24.44 -17.41 15.71
C LEU A 517 24.49 -18.94 15.52
N PRO A 518 25.29 -19.52 14.60
CA PRO A 518 25.37 -20.96 14.45
C PRO A 518 25.93 -21.67 15.69
N LYS A 519 26.90 -21.05 16.37
CA LYS A 519 27.50 -21.61 17.59
C LYS A 519 26.51 -21.60 18.75
N TRP A 520 25.80 -20.49 18.91
CA TRP A 520 24.79 -20.34 19.96
C TRP A 520 23.63 -21.32 19.76
N ARG A 521 23.17 -21.48 18.51
CA ARG A 521 22.17 -22.48 18.14
C ARG A 521 22.60 -23.90 18.51
N ARG A 522 23.84 -24.30 18.19
CA ARG A 522 24.37 -25.62 18.56
C ARG A 522 24.34 -25.86 20.07
N LYS A 523 24.76 -24.86 20.85
CA LYS A 523 24.79 -24.93 22.32
C LYS A 523 23.39 -25.08 22.94
N ILE A 524 22.38 -24.43 22.36
CA ILE A 524 20.97 -24.59 22.79
C ILE A 524 20.46 -25.99 22.44
N LEU A 525 20.74 -26.47 21.23
CA LEU A 525 20.32 -27.80 20.78
C LEU A 525 20.95 -28.92 21.64
N GLU A 526 22.21 -28.78 22.01
CA GLU A 526 22.90 -29.68 22.94
C GLU A 526 22.24 -29.68 24.34
N LYS A 527 21.91 -28.49 24.87
CA LYS A 527 21.18 -28.39 26.15
C LYS A 527 19.80 -29.02 26.11
N THR A 528 19.05 -28.84 25.02
CA THR A 528 17.71 -29.46 24.89
C THR A 528 17.79 -30.97 24.68
N ARG A 529 18.85 -31.48 24.06
CA ARG A 529 19.07 -32.93 23.90
C ARG A 529 19.39 -33.58 25.25
N ASN A 530 20.26 -32.96 26.04
CA ASN A 530 20.69 -33.48 27.34
C ASN A 530 19.65 -33.29 28.46
N ALA A 531 18.60 -32.48 28.24
CA ALA A 531 17.50 -32.30 29.19
C ALA A 531 16.28 -33.19 28.89
N GLY A 532 16.31 -33.94 27.77
CA GLY A 532 15.31 -34.93 27.39
C GLY A 532 15.76 -36.39 27.58
N GLU A 533 16.99 -36.59 28.03
CA GLU A 533 17.52 -37.83 28.63
C GLU A 533 17.41 -37.72 30.15
#